data_AF-A0A6A4UEH1-F1
#
_entry.id   AF-A0A6A4UEH1-F1
#
_cell.length_a   1.000
_cell.length_b   1.000
_cell.length_c   1.000
_cell.angle_alpha   90.00
_cell.angle_beta   90.00
_cell.angle_gamma   90.00
#
_symmetry.space_group_name_H-M   'P 1'
#
loop_
_entity.id
_entity.type
_entity.pdbx_description
1 polymer ?
#
loop_
_entity_poly.entity_id
_entity_poly.type
_entity_poly.pdbx_seq_one_letter_code
_entity_poly.pdbx_strand_id
1 'polypeptide(L)'
;MTADPTPIEVFLAPLSRITRKRRDIEGLVFWGGERWGDSPSEALEAEEVAFYAEGLLLDGFHMDWTLVADETGEADHLRLCFWQDGPPPPALLPGWTALETGRWTPGP
;
A
#
# COMPACT_ATOMS: atom_id res chain seq x y z
N MET A 1 -11.91 27.88 -0.53
CA MET A 1 -11.65 27.17 -1.79
C MET A 1 -10.90 25.91 -1.40
N THR A 2 -11.50 24.74 -1.60
CA THR A 2 -10.78 23.47 -1.49
C THR A 2 -9.93 23.38 -2.75
N ALA A 3 -8.61 23.19 -2.61
CA ALA A 3 -7.75 22.96 -3.76
C ALA A 3 -8.15 21.64 -4.44
N ASP A 4 -7.91 21.53 -5.75
CA ASP A 4 -8.08 20.26 -6.44
C ASP A 4 -7.08 19.23 -5.87
N PRO A 5 -7.49 17.97 -5.70
CA PRO A 5 -6.63 16.96 -5.12
C PRO A 5 -5.45 16.65 -6.05
N THR A 6 -4.27 16.48 -5.47
CA THR A 6 -3.06 16.07 -6.16
C THR A 6 -3.20 14.64 -6.71
N PRO A 7 -2.41 14.26 -7.73
CA PRO A 7 -2.38 12.88 -8.22
C PRO A 7 -2.10 11.83 -7.15
N ILE A 8 -1.24 12.15 -6.16
CA ILE A 8 -0.94 11.27 -5.02
C ILE A 8 -2.18 11.13 -4.12
N GLU A 9 -2.85 12.23 -3.78
CA GLU A 9 -4.10 12.19 -2.99
C GLU A 9 -5.19 11.37 -3.70
N VAL A 10 -5.31 11.49 -5.02
CA VAL A 10 -6.24 10.70 -5.83
C VAL A 10 -5.89 9.21 -5.77
N PHE A 11 -4.59 8.88 -5.89
CA PHE A 11 -4.12 7.50 -5.80
C PHE A 11 -4.34 6.88 -4.41
N LEU A 12 -4.16 7.66 -3.34
CA LEU A 12 -4.31 7.19 -1.95
C LEU A 12 -5.77 7.19 -1.46
N ALA A 13 -6.70 7.84 -2.19
CA ALA A 13 -8.10 7.90 -1.82
C ALA A 13 -8.76 6.53 -1.51
N PRO A 14 -8.50 5.43 -2.26
CA PRO A 14 -8.98 4.10 -1.91
C PRO A 14 -8.45 3.59 -0.57
N LEU A 15 -7.16 3.78 -0.27
CA LEU A 15 -6.57 3.40 1.01
C LEU A 15 -7.22 4.16 2.15
N SER A 16 -7.37 5.48 2.04
CA SER A 16 -8.07 6.28 3.04
C SER A 16 -9.53 5.85 3.19
N ARG A 17 -10.20 5.38 2.14
CA ARG A 17 -11.57 4.84 2.21
C ARG A 17 -11.60 3.51 2.95
N ILE A 18 -10.64 2.62 2.69
CA ILE A 18 -10.54 1.30 3.32
C ILE A 18 -10.28 1.48 4.82
N THR A 19 -9.26 2.24 5.20
CA THR A 19 -8.87 2.41 6.61
C THR A 19 -9.88 3.21 7.43
N ARG A 20 -10.66 4.09 6.79
CA ARG A 20 -11.82 4.72 7.45
C ARG A 20 -12.96 3.75 7.74
N LYS A 21 -13.14 2.72 6.91
CA LYS A 21 -14.21 1.71 7.06
C LYS A 21 -13.79 0.58 8.01
N ARG A 22 -12.52 0.20 8.02
CA ARG A 22 -11.92 -0.84 8.87
C ARG A 22 -10.79 -0.20 9.65
N ARG A 23 -11.04 0.15 10.92
CA ARG A 23 -10.08 0.89 11.75
C ARG A 23 -9.02 -0.01 12.40
N ASP A 24 -9.28 -1.30 12.38
CA ASP A 24 -8.46 -2.41 12.88
C ASP A 24 -7.60 -3.04 11.78
N ILE A 25 -7.67 -2.54 10.54
CA ILE A 25 -6.86 -3.05 9.45
C ILE A 25 -5.41 -2.58 9.59
N GLU A 26 -4.47 -3.52 9.50
CA GLU A 26 -3.04 -3.22 9.55
C GLU A 26 -2.46 -3.05 8.13
N GLY A 27 -1.54 -2.11 7.99
CA GLY A 27 -0.72 -1.91 6.78
C GLY A 27 0.65 -2.56 6.93
N LEU A 28 0.85 -3.72 6.32
CA LEU A 28 2.11 -4.46 6.35
C LEU A 28 3.08 -3.92 5.30
N VAL A 29 4.20 -3.34 5.74
CA VAL A 29 5.18 -2.66 4.87
C VAL A 29 6.28 -3.62 4.42
N PHE A 30 6.52 -3.67 3.12
CA PHE A 30 7.59 -4.45 2.48
C PHE A 30 8.47 -3.51 1.64
N TRP A 31 9.78 -3.68 1.78
CA TRP A 31 10.77 -2.90 1.04
C TRP A 31 11.37 -3.69 -0.11
N GLY A 32 11.43 -3.03 -1.27
CA GLY A 32 12.21 -3.44 -2.43
C GLY A 32 13.63 -2.87 -2.42
N GLY A 33 14.42 -3.24 -3.42
CA GLY A 33 15.84 -2.90 -3.56
C GLY A 33 16.54 -3.99 -4.35
N GLU A 34 17.66 -4.52 -3.83
CA GLU A 34 18.31 -5.70 -4.46
C GLU A 34 17.43 -6.95 -4.42
N ARG A 35 16.68 -7.15 -3.34
CA ARG A 35 15.73 -8.26 -3.16
C ARG A 35 14.57 -7.84 -2.27
N TRP A 36 13.42 -8.44 -2.51
CA TRP A 36 12.25 -8.30 -1.65
C TRP A 36 12.40 -9.18 -0.40
N GLY A 37 12.01 -8.66 0.76
CA GLY A 37 11.93 -9.43 2.00
C GLY A 37 10.69 -10.35 2.02
N ASP A 38 10.82 -11.51 2.67
CA ASP A 38 9.73 -12.48 2.84
C ASP A 38 8.76 -12.11 3.98
N SER A 39 9.05 -11.07 4.74
CA SER A 39 8.29 -10.63 5.90
C SER A 39 8.18 -9.11 5.93
N PRO A 40 7.10 -8.56 6.48
CA PRO A 40 6.98 -7.11 6.61
C PRO A 40 8.05 -6.57 7.53
N SER A 41 8.56 -5.40 7.20
CA SER A 41 9.54 -4.67 8.03
C SER A 41 8.87 -3.95 9.18
N GLU A 42 7.63 -3.50 8.98
CA GLU A 42 6.78 -2.87 9.99
C GLU A 42 5.30 -3.08 9.67
N ALA A 43 4.45 -2.90 10.68
CA ALA A 43 3.00 -2.87 10.56
C ALA A 43 2.51 -1.48 10.97
N LEU A 44 1.70 -0.86 10.12
CA LEU A 44 1.12 0.45 10.32
C LEU A 44 -0.31 0.32 10.82
N GLU A 45 -0.70 1.20 11.74
CA GLU A 45 -2.09 1.34 12.13
C GLU A 45 -2.91 1.91 10.97
N ALA A 46 -4.22 1.62 10.93
CA ALA A 46 -5.10 2.05 9.85
C ALA A 46 -5.04 3.57 9.58
N GLU A 47 -4.88 4.38 10.63
CA GLU A 47 -4.79 5.85 10.54
C GLU A 47 -3.47 6.35 9.95
N GLU A 48 -2.40 5.54 10.00
CA GLU A 48 -1.07 5.91 9.53
C GLU A 48 -0.85 5.60 8.05
N VAL A 49 -1.53 4.57 7.52
CA VAL A 49 -1.30 4.02 6.16
C VAL A 49 -1.22 5.10 5.08
N ALA A 50 -2.22 5.99 5.01
CA ALA A 50 -2.29 6.98 3.94
C ALA A 50 -1.21 8.06 4.10
N PHE A 51 -0.98 8.52 5.33
CA PHE A 51 0.01 9.55 5.64
C PHE A 51 1.44 9.04 5.40
N TYR A 52 1.72 7.81 5.84
CA TYR A 52 3.00 7.14 5.63
C TYR A 52 3.30 6.97 4.13
N ALA A 53 2.32 6.45 3.38
CA ALA A 53 2.47 6.26 1.95
C ALA A 53 2.67 7.59 1.23
N GLU A 54 1.90 8.63 1.56
CA GLU A 54 2.03 9.96 0.96
C GLU A 54 3.45 10.53 1.07
N GLY A 55 4.07 10.45 2.26
CA GLY A 55 5.45 10.91 2.46
C GLY A 55 6.43 10.22 1.51
N LEU A 56 6.35 8.90 1.38
CA LEU A 56 7.22 8.13 0.48
C LEU A 56 6.94 8.43 -0.99
N LEU A 57 5.68 8.61 -1.38
CA LEU A 57 5.32 8.95 -2.76
C LEU A 57 5.81 10.33 -3.16
N LEU A 58 5.81 11.29 -2.24
CA LEU A 58 6.40 12.62 -2.43
C LEU A 58 7.93 12.57 -2.56
N ASP A 59 8.58 11.64 -1.85
CA ASP A 59 10.01 11.36 -1.94
C ASP A 59 10.40 10.54 -3.19
N GLY A 60 9.44 10.26 -4.07
CA GLY A 60 9.68 9.58 -5.35
C GLY A 60 9.74 8.07 -5.27
N PHE A 61 9.22 7.45 -4.20
CA PHE A 61 9.05 6.00 -4.17
C PHE A 61 7.94 5.55 -5.12
N HIS A 62 8.16 4.40 -5.73
CA HIS A 62 7.10 3.59 -6.31
C HIS A 62 6.33 2.89 -5.18
N MET A 63 5.07 2.54 -5.46
CA MET A 63 4.25 1.80 -4.52
C MET A 63 3.33 0.82 -5.23
N ASP A 64 3.21 -0.39 -4.68
CA ASP A 64 2.09 -1.27 -4.91
C ASP A 64 1.39 -1.50 -3.59
N TRP A 65 0.06 -1.42 -3.59
CA TRP A 65 -0.74 -1.89 -2.47
C TRP A 65 -1.73 -2.96 -2.90
N THR A 66 -2.03 -3.86 -1.97
CA THR A 66 -3.08 -4.86 -2.13
C THR A 66 -3.86 -5.02 -0.84
N LEU A 67 -5.18 -4.94 -0.93
CA LEU A 67 -6.07 -5.38 0.13
C LEU A 67 -6.18 -6.91 0.06
N VAL A 68 -5.72 -7.58 1.10
CA VAL A 68 -5.66 -9.04 1.19
C VAL A 68 -6.85 -9.54 2.00
N ALA A 69 -7.46 -10.64 1.55
CA ALA A 69 -8.52 -11.31 2.29
C ALA A 69 -8.00 -12.37 3.26
N ASP A 70 -8.74 -12.61 4.34
CA ASP A 70 -8.59 -13.77 5.20
C ASP A 70 -9.14 -15.06 4.53
N GLU A 71 -9.12 -16.17 5.27
CA GLU A 71 -9.66 -17.45 4.84
C GLU A 71 -11.19 -17.46 4.60
N THR A 72 -11.90 -16.47 5.15
CA THR A 72 -13.36 -16.30 4.95
C THR A 72 -13.70 -15.44 3.73
N GLY A 73 -12.69 -14.80 3.13
CA GLY A 73 -12.85 -13.89 2.00
C GLY A 73 -13.09 -12.43 2.41
N GLU A 74 -13.01 -12.13 3.71
CA GLU A 74 -13.16 -10.78 4.25
C GLU A 74 -11.82 -10.03 4.26
N ALA A 75 -11.85 -8.71 4.16
CA ALA A 75 -10.61 -7.93 4.14
C ALA A 75 -9.89 -7.98 5.49
N ASP A 76 -8.61 -8.38 5.45
CA ASP A 76 -7.80 -8.72 6.62
C ASP A 76 -6.71 -7.68 6.86
N HIS A 77 -5.82 -7.48 5.89
CA HIS A 77 -4.72 -6.52 5.98
C HIS A 77 -4.40 -5.89 4.61
N LEU A 78 -3.63 -4.81 4.65
CA LEU A 78 -3.05 -4.18 3.46
C LEU A 78 -1.59 -4.60 3.33
N ARG A 79 -1.22 -5.18 2.18
CA ARG A 79 0.18 -5.33 1.79
C ARG A 79 0.63 -4.06 1.10
N LEU A 80 1.62 -3.37 1.66
CA LEU A 80 2.18 -2.12 1.14
C LEU A 80 3.63 -2.36 0.72
N CYS A 81 3.92 -2.25 -0.57
CA CYS A 81 5.25 -2.51 -1.13
C CYS A 81 5.84 -1.22 -1.69
N PHE A 82 7.01 -0.82 -1.21
CA PHE A 82 7.69 0.41 -1.64
C PHE A 82 9.08 0.11 -2.19
N TRP A 83 9.47 0.82 -3.25
CA TRP A 83 10.81 0.72 -3.83
C TRP A 83 11.16 2.02 -4.58
N GLN A 84 12.45 2.33 -4.70
CA GLN A 84 12.95 3.41 -5.57
C GLN A 84 13.66 2.82 -6.79
N ASP A 85 14.58 1.90 -6.54
CA ASP A 85 15.33 1.17 -7.56
C ASP A 85 15.01 -0.32 -7.54
N GLY A 86 15.26 -0.99 -8.66
CA GLY A 86 15.06 -2.43 -8.80
C GLY A 86 13.70 -2.84 -9.37
N PRO A 87 13.40 -4.15 -9.39
CA PRO A 87 12.17 -4.66 -9.99
C PRO A 87 10.95 -4.36 -9.11
N PRO A 88 9.75 -4.24 -9.71
CA PRO A 88 8.50 -4.16 -8.95
C PRO A 88 8.32 -5.40 -8.05
N PRO A 89 7.42 -5.31 -7.05
CA PRO A 89 7.23 -6.38 -6.09
C PRO A 89 6.80 -7.69 -6.75
N PRO A 90 7.16 -8.83 -6.14
CA PRO A 90 6.67 -10.12 -6.58
C PRO A 90 5.14 -10.17 -6.45
N ALA A 91 4.55 -11.10 -7.20
CA ALA A 91 3.13 -11.43 -7.09
C ALA A 91 2.74 -11.77 -5.66
N LEU A 92 1.42 -11.73 -5.38
CA LEU A 92 0.88 -12.09 -4.07
C LEU A 92 1.38 -13.47 -3.61
N LEU A 93 1.57 -13.61 -2.30
CA LEU A 93 1.98 -14.88 -1.72
C LEU A 93 0.94 -15.98 -2.00
N PRO A 94 1.36 -17.23 -2.22
CA PRO A 94 0.42 -18.35 -2.39
C PRO A 94 -0.57 -18.44 -1.23
N GLY A 95 -1.86 -18.54 -1.55
CA GLY A 95 -2.94 -18.60 -0.56
C GLY A 95 -3.52 -17.24 -0.17
N TRP A 96 -2.92 -16.13 -0.60
CA TRP A 96 -3.51 -14.81 -0.41
C TRP A 96 -4.47 -14.47 -1.55
N THR A 97 -5.60 -13.85 -1.21
CA THR A 97 -6.59 -13.40 -2.18
C THR A 97 -6.61 -11.87 -2.22
N ALA A 98 -6.39 -11.29 -3.40
CA ALA A 98 -6.48 -9.84 -3.60
C ALA A 98 -7.94 -9.40 -3.76
N LEU A 99 -8.38 -8.45 -2.94
CA LEU A 99 -9.70 -7.82 -3.04
C LEU A 99 -9.66 -6.51 -3.84
N GLU A 100 -8.61 -5.71 -3.64
CA GLU A 100 -8.40 -4.44 -4.32
C GLU A 100 -6.90 -4.19 -4.43
N THR A 101 -6.44 -3.56 -5.51
CA THR A 101 -5.02 -3.25 -5.73
C THR A 101 -4.85 -1.86 -6.32
N GLY A 102 -3.65 -1.30 -6.13
CA GLY A 102 -3.23 -0.08 -6.82
C GLY A 102 -1.73 -0.06 -6.99
N ARG A 103 -1.28 0.53 -8.10
CA ARG A 103 0.13 0.76 -8.43
C ARG A 103 0.36 2.24 -8.70
N TRP A 104 1.38 2.78 -8.03
CA TRP A 104 1.92 4.11 -8.27
C TRP A 104 3.35 4.00 -8.80
N THR A 105 3.59 4.74 -9.86
CA THR A 105 4.94 5.01 -10.36
C THR A 105 5.11 6.53 -10.39
N PRO A 106 6.22 7.08 -9.85
CA PRO A 106 6.52 8.49 -10.01
C PRO A 106 6.43 8.88 -11.48
N GLY A 107 5.89 10.06 -11.77
CA GLY A 107 5.93 10.62 -13.11
C GLY A 107 7.38 10.82 -13.58
N PRO A 108 7.62 10.86 -14.91
CA PRO A 108 8.92 11.22 -15.46
C PRO A 108 9.37 12.64 -15.08
#